data_AF-A0A9E7JTW5-F1
#
_entry.id   AF-A0A9E7JTW5-F1
#
_cell.length_a   1.000
_cell.length_b   1.000
_cell.length_c   1.000
_cell.angle_alpha   90.00
_cell.angle_beta   90.00
_cell.angle_gamma   90.00
#
_symmetry.space_group_name_H-M   'P 1'
#
loop_
_entity.id
_entity.type
_entity.pdbx_description
1 polymer ?
#
loop_
_entity_poly.entity_id
_entity_poly.type
_entity_poly.pdbx_seq_one_letter_code
_entity_poly.pdbx_strand_id
1 'polypeptide(L)'
;MPLVCPDGAVVAYAWKRQLAGQAGASAVDRTRLALKAFTDQKRRFFPHLDDEVSGDGEIGTTKKRLNSQGLIMSQREEFREKKSLSDILKELEHEFPNARIFTYQRLDWLKRASLLSSSAIENSADPLKEHILNHSSNTRFGSVNVAAADQAAVIELLVPSVFRAVVSLHPAGSTNPDAVSFFATDEGGNHIHARGLSVHHVFRHVTEHADKALQYFVCVDNNLSLSLLLRWICSHQTLFSKTCSKCGRLLVMDKSLALLLPPVHRAYQETMATISSQTESTPPTKAVHPDHISAYHIGCSADDC
;
A
#
# COMPACT_ATOMS: atom_id res chain seq x y z
N MET A 1 6.64 -72.49 -11.74
CA MET A 1 6.97 -72.28 -10.31
C MET A 1 8.26 -71.48 -10.27
N PRO A 2 8.29 -70.21 -9.82
CA PRO A 2 9.55 -69.47 -9.85
C PRO A 2 10.45 -69.94 -8.71
N LEU A 3 11.73 -70.18 -9.05
CA LEU A 3 12.78 -70.62 -8.14
C LEU A 3 13.01 -69.57 -7.03
N VAL A 4 12.89 -70.01 -5.79
CA VAL A 4 13.22 -69.23 -4.60
C VAL A 4 14.71 -69.43 -4.32
N CYS A 5 15.51 -68.38 -4.53
CA CYS A 5 16.89 -68.36 -4.04
C CYS A 5 16.89 -68.21 -2.50
N PRO A 6 17.79 -68.90 -1.76
CA PRO A 6 17.75 -68.97 -0.29
C PRO A 6 18.35 -67.73 0.41
N ASP A 7 18.29 -66.55 -0.22
CA ASP A 7 18.95 -65.36 0.30
C ASP A 7 17.95 -64.19 0.42
N GLY A 8 18.03 -63.45 1.53
CA GLY A 8 17.04 -62.48 2.02
C GLY A 8 16.68 -61.30 1.10
N ALA A 9 17.15 -61.31 -0.15
CA ALA A 9 16.90 -60.32 -1.18
C ALA A 9 15.42 -60.23 -1.60
N VAL A 10 14.67 -61.33 -1.63
CA VAL A 10 13.24 -61.31 -1.99
C VAL A 10 12.41 -60.67 -0.86
N VAL A 11 12.76 -60.96 0.39
CA VAL A 11 12.13 -60.35 1.58
C VAL A 11 12.42 -58.86 1.62
N ALA A 12 13.67 -58.46 1.38
CA ALA A 12 14.06 -57.05 1.32
C ALA A 12 13.37 -56.30 0.16
N TYR A 13 13.23 -56.92 -1.02
CA TYR A 13 12.53 -56.33 -2.16
C TYR A 13 11.03 -56.17 -1.90
N ALA A 14 10.38 -57.19 -1.34
CA ALA A 14 8.97 -57.14 -0.97
C ALA A 14 8.70 -56.07 0.10
N TRP A 15 9.55 -56.00 1.13
CA TRP A 15 9.45 -54.99 2.19
C TRP A 15 9.65 -53.56 1.65
N LYS A 16 10.63 -53.34 0.76
CA LYS A 16 10.84 -52.03 0.11
C LYS A 16 9.62 -51.58 -0.70
N ARG A 17 9.00 -52.50 -1.46
CA ARG A 17 7.75 -52.20 -2.19
C ARG A 17 6.59 -51.88 -1.26
N GLN A 18 6.49 -52.57 -0.13
CA GLN A 18 5.45 -52.31 0.87
C GLN A 18 5.60 -50.94 1.53
N LEU A 19 6.83 -50.57 1.93
CA LEU A 19 7.11 -49.24 2.49
C LEU A 19 6.81 -48.12 1.49
N ALA A 20 7.20 -48.29 0.22
CA ALA A 20 6.88 -47.33 -0.83
C ALA A 20 5.35 -47.21 -1.07
N GLY A 21 4.63 -48.35 -1.06
CA GLY A 21 3.18 -48.37 -1.19
C GLY A 21 2.46 -47.70 -0.02
N GLN A 22 2.89 -47.95 1.22
CA GLN A 22 2.32 -47.33 2.42
C GLN A 22 2.59 -45.81 2.49
N ALA A 23 3.81 -45.39 2.14
CA ALA A 23 4.14 -43.97 2.06
C ALA A 23 3.30 -43.24 0.99
N GLY A 24 3.12 -43.88 -0.18
CA GLY A 24 2.25 -43.37 -1.25
C GLY A 24 0.79 -43.22 -0.80
N ALA A 25 0.23 -44.26 -0.18
CA ALA A 25 -1.15 -44.22 0.34
C ALA A 25 -1.32 -43.12 1.41
N SER A 26 -0.40 -43.03 2.37
CA SER A 26 -0.47 -42.00 3.42
C SER A 26 -0.33 -40.58 2.86
N ALA A 27 0.45 -40.37 1.80
CA ALA A 27 0.59 -39.06 1.16
C ALA A 27 -0.69 -38.64 0.43
N VAL A 28 -1.37 -39.58 -0.23
CA VAL A 28 -2.66 -39.34 -0.89
C VAL A 28 -3.73 -38.99 0.14
N ASP A 29 -3.82 -39.72 1.25
CA ASP A 29 -4.80 -39.46 2.29
C ASP A 29 -4.60 -38.08 2.95
N ARG A 30 -3.34 -37.70 3.22
CA ARG A 30 -3.02 -36.36 3.75
C ARG A 30 -3.40 -35.27 2.76
N THR A 31 -3.11 -35.46 1.47
CA THR A 31 -3.49 -34.50 0.42
C THR A 31 -5.01 -34.37 0.32
N ARG A 32 -5.75 -35.48 0.41
CA ARG A 32 -7.22 -35.48 0.39
C ARG A 32 -7.80 -34.74 1.60
N LEU A 33 -7.26 -34.98 2.80
CA LEU A 33 -7.68 -34.27 4.02
C LEU A 33 -7.36 -32.77 3.95
N ALA A 34 -6.18 -32.40 3.43
CA ALA A 34 -5.79 -31.01 3.25
C ALA A 34 -6.71 -30.29 2.25
N LEU A 35 -7.02 -30.91 1.10
CA LEU A 35 -7.97 -30.38 0.13
C LEU A 35 -9.37 -30.23 0.72
N LYS A 36 -9.83 -31.21 1.52
CA LYS A 36 -11.13 -31.12 2.19
C LYS A 36 -11.17 -29.97 3.20
N ALA A 37 -10.12 -29.80 4.00
CA ALA A 37 -10.00 -28.68 4.94
C ALA A 37 -9.95 -27.33 4.21
N PHE A 38 -9.24 -27.26 3.09
CA PHE A 38 -9.21 -26.07 2.24
C PHE A 38 -10.61 -25.74 1.69
N THR A 39 -11.37 -26.72 1.19
CA THR A 39 -12.75 -26.49 0.71
C THR A 39 -13.70 -26.06 1.83
N ASP A 40 -13.55 -26.60 3.04
CA ASP A 40 -14.36 -26.19 4.21
C ASP A 40 -14.03 -24.76 4.65
N GLN A 41 -12.73 -24.40 4.69
CA GLN A 41 -12.31 -23.03 4.94
C GLN A 41 -12.82 -22.07 3.86
N LYS A 42 -12.73 -22.46 2.57
CA LYS A 42 -13.26 -21.65 1.47
C LYS A 42 -14.74 -21.34 1.68
N ARG A 43 -15.55 -22.32 2.09
CA ARG A 43 -16.98 -22.12 2.38
C ARG A 43 -17.26 -21.20 3.56
N ARG A 44 -16.44 -21.26 4.61
CA ARG A 44 -16.61 -20.42 5.81
C ARG A 44 -16.14 -18.98 5.60
N PHE A 45 -15.04 -18.79 4.86
CA PHE A 45 -14.45 -17.46 4.65
C PHE A 45 -14.98 -16.76 3.40
N PHE A 46 -15.47 -17.52 2.40
CA PHE A 46 -15.98 -16.97 1.15
C PHE A 46 -17.32 -17.61 0.76
N PRO A 47 -18.42 -17.35 1.52
CA PRO A 47 -19.74 -17.93 1.22
C PRO A 47 -20.27 -17.58 -0.16
N HIS A 48 -19.82 -16.46 -0.74
CA HIS A 48 -20.31 -15.92 -2.02
C HIS A 48 -19.68 -16.56 -3.27
N LEU A 49 -18.74 -17.51 -3.13
CA LEU A 49 -18.06 -18.15 -4.26
C LEU A 49 -18.69 -19.48 -4.71
N ASP A 50 -19.67 -20.01 -3.98
CA ASP A 50 -20.29 -21.32 -4.24
C ASP A 50 -21.67 -21.22 -4.95
N ASP A 51 -22.17 -20.01 -5.29
CA ASP A 51 -23.51 -19.78 -5.87
C ASP A 51 -23.65 -20.07 -7.38
N GLU A 52 -22.62 -20.54 -8.07
CA GLU A 52 -22.66 -20.71 -9.53
C GLU A 52 -23.18 -22.08 -10.01
N VAL A 53 -23.57 -23.01 -9.12
CA VAL A 53 -24.13 -24.30 -9.56
C VAL A 53 -25.24 -24.77 -8.62
N SER A 54 -26.49 -24.36 -8.89
CA SER A 54 -27.71 -25.22 -8.95
C SER A 54 -29.02 -24.45 -8.73
N GLY A 55 -29.96 -24.54 -9.67
CA GLY A 55 -31.37 -24.85 -9.39
C GLY A 55 -32.37 -23.71 -9.14
N ASP A 56 -33.22 -23.51 -10.16
CA ASP A 56 -34.64 -23.12 -10.17
C ASP A 56 -35.43 -23.09 -8.84
N GLY A 57 -36.31 -22.08 -8.69
CA GLY A 57 -37.52 -22.17 -7.84
C GLY A 57 -37.63 -21.32 -6.56
N GLU A 58 -38.42 -20.24 -6.65
CA GLU A 58 -39.31 -19.62 -5.64
C GLU A 58 -38.79 -18.91 -4.35
N ILE A 59 -38.97 -17.58 -4.39
CA ILE A 59 -39.59 -16.64 -3.40
C ILE A 59 -39.46 -16.95 -1.90
N GLY A 60 -38.85 -16.01 -1.14
CA GLY A 60 -39.07 -15.96 0.31
C GLY A 60 -38.19 -15.04 1.17
N THR A 61 -38.36 -13.72 1.04
CA THR A 61 -38.28 -12.72 2.13
C THR A 61 -36.98 -12.46 2.94
N THR A 62 -36.58 -11.19 2.87
CA THR A 62 -35.90 -10.35 3.89
C THR A 62 -34.38 -10.47 4.07
N LYS A 63 -33.65 -9.53 3.46
CA LYS A 63 -32.83 -8.56 4.21
C LYS A 63 -32.49 -7.33 3.35
N LYS A 64 -32.95 -6.19 3.83
CA LYS A 64 -32.81 -4.86 3.22
C LYS A 64 -31.51 -4.23 3.75
N ARG A 65 -30.40 -4.31 3.01
CA ARG A 65 -29.28 -3.35 3.03
C ARG A 65 -28.22 -3.77 2.01
N LEU A 66 -27.67 -2.79 1.27
CA LEU A 66 -26.48 -2.84 0.38
C LEU A 66 -26.67 -3.06 -1.14
N ASN A 67 -27.78 -2.61 -1.75
CA ASN A 67 -27.90 -2.57 -3.22
C ASN A 67 -27.63 -1.21 -3.87
N SER A 68 -27.07 -0.22 -3.15
CA SER A 68 -26.67 1.07 -3.75
C SER A 68 -25.21 1.11 -4.22
N GLN A 69 -24.37 0.14 -3.84
CA GLN A 69 -22.96 0.09 -4.27
C GLN A 69 -22.76 -0.76 -5.53
N GLY A 70 -23.56 -1.82 -5.74
CA GLY A 70 -23.46 -2.66 -6.93
C GLY A 70 -23.91 -1.98 -8.22
N LEU A 71 -24.89 -1.07 -8.16
CA LEU A 71 -25.40 -0.37 -9.34
C LEU A 71 -24.44 0.72 -9.85
N ILE A 72 -23.60 1.29 -8.97
CA ILE A 72 -22.61 2.32 -9.33
C ILE A 72 -21.36 1.69 -9.96
N MET A 73 -21.06 0.42 -9.67
CA MET A 73 -19.88 -0.26 -10.23
C MET A 73 -20.08 -0.72 -11.68
N SER A 74 -21.28 -1.17 -12.05
CA SER A 74 -21.56 -1.74 -13.38
C SER A 74 -21.53 -0.72 -14.53
N GLN A 75 -21.76 0.57 -14.28
CA GLN A 75 -21.64 1.62 -15.32
C GLN A 75 -20.25 2.28 -15.37
N ARG A 76 -19.35 1.91 -14.44
CA ARG A 76 -18.04 2.58 -14.22
C ARG A 76 -16.89 1.96 -15.00
N GLU A 77 -17.12 0.80 -15.62
CA GLU A 77 -16.08 -0.09 -16.17
C GLU A 77 -15.78 0.17 -17.66
N GLU A 78 -16.63 0.92 -18.39
CA GLU A 78 -16.51 1.08 -19.84
C GLU A 78 -15.57 2.21 -20.33
N PHE A 79 -15.16 3.15 -19.46
CA PHE A 79 -14.40 4.35 -19.88
C PHE A 79 -13.25 4.78 -18.95
N ARG A 80 -12.65 3.88 -18.15
CA ARG A 80 -11.41 4.22 -17.41
C ARG A 80 -10.19 3.83 -18.24
N GLU A 81 -9.70 4.76 -19.04
CA GLU A 81 -8.36 4.65 -19.61
C GLU A 81 -7.33 4.44 -18.49
N LYS A 82 -6.51 3.40 -18.65
CA LYS A 82 -5.46 3.04 -17.71
C LYS A 82 -4.37 4.12 -17.77
N LYS A 83 -4.39 5.06 -16.82
CA LYS A 83 -3.37 6.12 -16.71
C LYS A 83 -1.99 5.50 -16.51
N SER A 84 -0.99 6.02 -17.21
CA SER A 84 0.40 5.61 -17.00
C SER A 84 0.92 6.14 -15.66
N LEU A 85 2.01 5.54 -15.14
CA LEU A 85 2.67 6.04 -13.93
C LEU A 85 3.06 7.52 -14.10
N SER A 86 3.62 7.88 -15.25
CA SER A 86 4.02 9.25 -15.57
C SER A 86 2.84 10.24 -15.49
N ASP A 87 1.67 9.85 -16.00
CA ASP A 87 0.47 10.69 -15.96
C ASP A 87 0.00 10.91 -14.52
N ILE A 88 -0.03 9.84 -13.71
CA ILE A 88 -0.41 9.91 -12.30
C ILE A 88 0.53 10.86 -11.54
N LEU A 89 1.85 10.77 -11.76
CA LEU A 89 2.82 11.63 -11.07
C LEU A 89 2.71 13.10 -11.49
N LYS A 90 2.50 13.38 -12.78
CA LYS A 90 2.31 14.74 -13.29
C LYS A 90 1.03 15.39 -12.78
N GLU A 91 -0.06 14.63 -12.73
CA GLU A 91 -1.32 15.09 -12.12
C GLU A 91 -1.11 15.43 -10.64
N LEU A 92 -0.40 14.58 -9.91
CA LEU A 92 -0.13 14.80 -8.49
C LEU A 92 0.75 16.03 -8.26
N GLU A 93 1.78 16.25 -9.07
CA GLU A 93 2.66 17.42 -8.98
C GLU A 93 1.89 18.72 -9.23
N HIS A 94 0.92 18.70 -10.16
CA HIS A 94 0.02 19.82 -10.39
C HIS A 94 -0.97 20.05 -9.24
N GLU A 95 -1.53 18.98 -8.65
CA GLU A 95 -2.48 19.06 -7.54
C GLU A 95 -1.81 19.47 -6.22
N PHE A 96 -0.55 19.08 -6.01
CA PHE A 96 0.20 19.30 -4.77
C PHE A 96 1.60 19.91 -5.05
N PRO A 97 1.69 21.20 -5.39
CA PRO A 97 2.95 21.85 -5.77
C PRO A 97 3.99 21.90 -4.63
N ASN A 98 3.56 21.73 -3.37
CA ASN A 98 4.45 21.71 -2.21
C ASN A 98 5.13 20.35 -2.01
N ALA A 99 4.62 19.28 -2.63
CA ALA A 99 5.20 17.95 -2.55
C ALA A 99 6.22 17.75 -3.68
N ARG A 100 7.43 17.33 -3.31
CA ARG A 100 8.47 16.94 -4.27
C ARG A 100 8.42 15.44 -4.49
N ILE A 101 8.31 15.02 -5.73
CA ILE A 101 8.17 13.61 -6.10
C ILE A 101 9.44 13.16 -6.81
N PHE A 102 10.00 12.03 -6.38
CA PHE A 102 11.13 11.39 -7.04
C PHE A 102 10.86 9.90 -7.24
N THR A 103 11.40 9.34 -8.30
CA THR A 103 11.30 7.91 -8.60
C THR A 103 12.66 7.26 -8.67
N TYR A 104 12.75 6.02 -8.21
CA TYR A 104 14.02 5.28 -8.12
C TYR A 104 13.83 3.82 -8.51
N GLN A 105 14.88 3.23 -9.07
CA GLN A 105 15.07 1.79 -8.99
C GLN A 105 15.44 1.39 -7.55
N ARG A 106 15.23 0.13 -7.17
CA ARG A 106 15.49 -0.35 -5.78
C ARG A 106 16.93 -0.09 -5.32
N LEU A 107 17.91 -0.30 -6.21
CA LEU A 107 19.33 -0.10 -5.89
C LEU A 107 19.68 1.39 -5.77
N ASP A 108 19.11 2.24 -6.60
CA ASP A 108 19.35 3.69 -6.55
C ASP A 108 18.73 4.30 -5.30
N TRP A 109 17.56 3.80 -4.89
CA TRP A 109 16.96 4.14 -3.61
C TRP A 109 17.89 3.78 -2.45
N LEU A 110 18.43 2.55 -2.42
CA LEU A 110 19.32 2.12 -1.34
C LEU A 110 20.55 3.05 -1.20
N LYS A 111 21.16 3.43 -2.33
CA LYS A 111 22.26 4.40 -2.34
C LYS A 111 21.80 5.75 -1.80
N ARG A 112 20.68 6.28 -2.28
CA ARG A 112 20.13 7.56 -1.81
C ARG A 112 19.80 7.55 -0.32
N ALA A 113 19.13 6.52 0.19
CA ALA A 113 18.74 6.39 1.59
C ALA A 113 19.97 6.38 2.52
N SER A 114 21.06 5.71 2.13
CA SER A 114 22.30 5.70 2.90
C SER A 114 22.92 7.11 3.07
N LEU A 115 22.80 7.96 2.04
CA LEU A 115 23.33 9.32 2.02
C LEU A 115 22.49 10.31 2.85
N LEU A 116 21.23 10.00 3.15
CA LEU A 116 20.38 10.84 4.01
C LEU A 116 20.94 10.96 5.43
N SER A 117 21.76 10.00 5.86
CA SER A 117 22.39 9.98 7.19
C SER A 117 23.45 11.06 7.40
N SER A 118 23.99 11.65 6.33
CA SER A 118 25.14 12.55 6.41
C SER A 118 24.81 14.05 6.51
N SER A 119 23.55 14.47 6.36
CA SER A 119 23.21 15.91 6.41
C SER A 119 22.95 16.46 7.83
N ALA A 120 23.12 15.64 8.88
CA ALA A 120 22.83 16.04 10.27
C ALA A 120 24.03 16.66 11.00
N ILE A 121 25.23 16.67 10.40
CA ILE A 121 26.44 17.20 11.02
C ILE A 121 27.14 18.14 10.03
N GLU A 122 26.58 19.34 9.83
CA GLU A 122 27.34 20.57 9.53
C GLU A 122 26.37 21.76 9.44
N ASN A 123 26.17 22.44 10.56
CA ASN A 123 25.62 23.79 10.58
C ASN A 123 26.79 24.78 10.49
N SER A 124 27.13 25.26 9.29
CA SER A 124 27.50 26.67 9.05
C SER A 124 27.93 26.90 7.60
N ALA A 125 27.01 27.35 6.75
CA ALA A 125 27.18 28.36 5.68
C ALA A 125 26.02 28.24 4.68
N ASP A 126 25.55 29.39 4.19
CA ASP A 126 24.53 29.64 3.16
C ASP A 126 23.91 28.44 2.40
N PRO A 127 22.56 28.28 2.39
CA PRO A 127 21.88 27.16 1.73
C PRO A 127 21.73 27.35 0.20
N LEU A 128 22.64 28.09 -0.43
CA LEU A 128 22.56 28.44 -1.84
C LEU A 128 23.94 28.54 -2.49
N LYS A 129 24.84 27.54 -2.31
CA LYS A 129 25.91 27.30 -3.31
C LYS A 129 26.76 26.03 -3.18
N GLU A 130 26.72 25.26 -2.11
CA GLU A 130 27.62 24.10 -1.98
C GLU A 130 26.87 22.78 -2.06
N HIS A 131 26.77 22.26 -3.29
CA HIS A 131 26.72 20.83 -3.66
C HIS A 131 26.40 20.61 -5.15
N ILE A 132 26.52 21.66 -5.97
CA ILE A 132 26.93 21.51 -7.36
C ILE A 132 28.46 21.50 -7.29
N LEU A 133 29.07 20.32 -7.31
CA LEU A 133 30.37 20.00 -7.93
C LEU A 133 30.87 18.66 -7.34
N ASN A 134 31.14 17.73 -8.27
CA ASN A 134 31.78 16.44 -8.10
C ASN A 134 30.94 15.31 -7.50
N HIS A 135 30.07 14.71 -8.31
CA HIS A 135 30.28 13.31 -8.68
C HIS A 135 29.64 13.02 -10.06
N SER A 136 30.51 12.64 -10.99
CA SER A 136 30.18 12.15 -12.31
C SER A 136 29.52 10.77 -12.20
N SER A 137 28.19 10.76 -12.19
CA SER A 137 27.38 9.75 -12.85
C SER A 137 26.09 10.44 -13.30
N ASN A 138 25.86 10.38 -14.59
CA ASN A 138 24.86 11.14 -15.33
C ASN A 138 23.42 10.76 -14.92
N THR A 139 22.89 11.31 -13.82
CA THR A 139 21.46 11.29 -13.53
C THR A 139 21.07 12.64 -12.93
N ARG A 140 20.43 13.47 -13.75
CA ARG A 140 19.76 14.71 -13.32
C ARG A 140 18.77 14.37 -12.21
N PHE A 141 19.08 14.79 -10.98
CA PHE A 141 18.14 14.82 -9.87
C PHE A 141 17.17 15.98 -10.10
N GLY A 142 16.08 15.71 -10.80
CA GLY A 142 15.02 16.69 -11.04
C GLY A 142 14.25 16.40 -12.32
N SER A 143 12.93 16.34 -12.18
CA SER A 143 11.92 16.12 -13.22
C SER A 143 11.70 14.68 -13.67
N VAL A 144 10.42 14.30 -13.70
CA VAL A 144 9.89 13.01 -14.18
C VAL A 144 10.27 12.81 -15.64
N ASN A 145 11.42 12.17 -15.89
CA ASN A 145 11.75 11.69 -17.22
C ASN A 145 10.91 10.43 -17.50
N VAL A 146 10.17 10.43 -18.61
CA VAL A 146 9.24 9.34 -19.00
C VAL A 146 9.95 7.97 -19.01
N ALA A 147 11.20 7.90 -19.48
CA ALA A 147 12.00 6.68 -19.48
C ALA A 147 12.40 6.15 -18.08
N ALA A 148 12.41 7.03 -17.06
CA ALA A 148 12.70 6.64 -15.67
C ALA A 148 11.46 6.14 -14.92
N ALA A 149 10.26 6.51 -15.37
CA ALA A 149 9.00 6.06 -14.79
C ALA A 149 8.76 4.55 -15.06
N ASP A 150 9.09 4.07 -16.26
CA ASP A 150 8.90 2.67 -16.67
C ASP A 150 9.77 1.67 -15.88
N GLN A 151 10.77 2.16 -15.14
CA GLN A 151 11.64 1.34 -14.29
C GLN A 151 11.52 1.69 -12.81
N ALA A 152 10.60 2.59 -12.45
CA ALA A 152 10.42 3.03 -11.08
C ALA A 152 9.94 1.88 -10.20
N ALA A 153 10.71 1.55 -9.18
CA ALA A 153 10.33 0.56 -8.17
C ALA A 153 10.01 1.21 -6.82
N VAL A 154 10.45 2.44 -6.62
CA VAL A 154 10.24 3.21 -5.40
C VAL A 154 9.86 4.64 -5.78
N ILE A 155 8.86 5.20 -5.11
CA ILE A 155 8.50 6.61 -5.19
C ILE A 155 8.82 7.23 -3.82
N GLU A 156 9.58 8.31 -3.84
CA GLU A 156 9.81 9.19 -2.70
C GLU A 156 8.91 10.42 -2.84
N LEU A 157 8.07 10.68 -1.85
CA LEU A 157 7.34 11.93 -1.71
C LEU A 157 7.90 12.71 -0.53
N LEU A 158 8.40 13.91 -0.80
CA LEU A 158 8.96 14.79 0.21
C LEU A 158 8.11 16.05 0.32
N VAL A 159 7.47 16.25 1.47
CA VAL A 159 6.85 17.52 1.84
C VAL A 159 7.81 18.22 2.81
N PRO A 160 8.49 19.30 2.38
CA PRO A 160 9.50 19.97 3.19
C PRO A 160 8.98 20.34 4.58
N SER A 161 9.80 20.10 5.61
CA SER A 161 9.48 20.38 7.02
C SER A 161 8.29 19.61 7.61
N VAL A 162 7.69 18.66 6.88
CA VAL A 162 6.56 17.87 7.37
C VAL A 162 6.92 16.39 7.39
N PHE A 163 7.16 15.76 6.23
CA PHE A 163 7.47 14.34 6.18
C PHE A 163 8.16 13.93 4.87
N ARG A 164 8.78 12.75 4.92
CA ARG A 164 9.19 11.95 3.76
C ARG A 164 8.38 10.66 3.74
N ALA A 165 7.70 10.36 2.65
CA ALA A 165 7.01 9.11 2.44
C ALA A 165 7.70 8.29 1.36
N VAL A 166 7.84 6.99 1.57
CA VAL A 166 8.46 6.05 0.65
C VAL A 166 7.44 4.99 0.28
N VAL A 167 7.11 4.92 -1.01
CA VAL A 167 6.15 3.96 -1.57
C VAL A 167 6.92 2.97 -2.45
N SER A 168 6.71 1.67 -2.24
CA SER A 168 7.25 0.62 -3.12
C SER A 168 6.20 0.22 -4.15
N LEU A 169 6.68 -0.07 -5.37
CA LEU A 169 5.89 -0.56 -6.50
C LEU A 169 6.30 -1.99 -6.86
N HIS A 170 5.31 -2.85 -7.13
CA HIS A 170 5.56 -4.22 -7.57
C HIS A 170 4.61 -4.67 -8.70
N PRO A 171 5.12 -5.04 -9.88
CA PRO A 171 6.52 -5.01 -10.31
C PRO A 171 7.03 -3.56 -10.53
N ALA A 172 8.33 -3.39 -10.77
CA ALA A 172 8.88 -2.09 -11.14
C ALA A 172 8.24 -1.58 -12.45
N GLY A 173 7.99 -0.26 -12.53
CA GLY A 173 7.28 0.39 -13.64
C GLY A 173 5.76 0.26 -13.57
N SER A 174 5.21 -0.50 -12.63
CA SER A 174 3.77 -0.65 -12.48
C SER A 174 3.13 0.48 -11.70
N THR A 175 1.80 0.55 -11.76
CA THR A 175 0.96 1.41 -10.92
C THR A 175 0.44 0.69 -9.68
N ASN A 176 1.10 -0.40 -9.25
CA ASN A 176 0.66 -1.26 -8.16
C ASN A 176 1.55 -1.03 -6.92
N PRO A 177 1.09 -0.29 -5.91
CA PRO A 177 1.84 -0.10 -4.68
C PRO A 177 1.75 -1.35 -3.79
N ASP A 178 2.88 -1.77 -3.20
CA ASP A 178 2.94 -2.94 -2.32
C ASP A 178 3.35 -2.64 -0.87
N ALA A 179 3.90 -1.45 -0.61
CA ALA A 179 4.23 -0.98 0.74
C ALA A 179 4.37 0.54 0.78
N VAL A 180 4.15 1.12 1.96
CA VAL A 180 4.29 2.56 2.23
C VAL A 180 4.82 2.79 3.64
N SER A 181 5.64 3.82 3.82
CA SER A 181 6.12 4.24 5.14
C SER A 181 6.41 5.73 5.18
N PHE A 182 6.27 6.33 6.36
CA PHE A 182 6.53 7.74 6.63
C PHE A 182 7.74 7.90 7.56
N PHE A 183 8.51 8.95 7.32
CA PHE A 183 9.70 9.34 8.06
C PHE A 183 9.75 10.85 8.25
N ALA A 184 10.57 11.30 9.21
CA ALA A 184 10.90 12.71 9.30
C ALA A 184 11.75 13.14 8.10
N THR A 185 11.73 14.42 7.73
CA THR A 185 12.47 14.90 6.56
C THR A 185 14.00 14.86 6.75
N ASP A 186 14.44 15.01 8.00
CA ASP A 186 15.82 14.96 8.48
C ASP A 186 16.26 13.57 8.95
N GLU A 187 15.36 12.58 8.87
CA GLU A 187 15.69 11.21 9.18
C GLU A 187 16.60 10.63 8.08
N GLY A 188 17.66 9.95 8.51
CA GLY A 188 18.62 9.27 7.65
C GLY A 188 18.92 7.86 8.16
N GLY A 189 19.22 6.91 7.26
CA GLY A 189 19.67 5.58 7.64
C GLY A 189 19.14 4.46 6.77
N ASN A 190 19.65 3.26 7.03
CA ASN A 190 19.27 2.04 6.30
C ASN A 190 17.81 1.62 6.52
N HIS A 191 17.15 2.14 7.56
CA HIS A 191 15.74 1.87 7.85
C HIS A 191 14.78 2.70 6.99
N ILE A 192 15.26 3.64 6.18
CA ILE A 192 14.42 4.45 5.30
C ILE A 192 14.15 3.68 4.02
N HIS A 193 13.10 2.88 4.04
CA HIS A 193 12.55 2.16 2.90
C HIS A 193 11.05 1.93 3.12
N ALA A 194 10.31 1.54 2.07
CA ALA A 194 8.84 1.44 2.11
C ALA A 194 8.21 0.50 3.17
N ARG A 195 9.02 -0.30 3.88
CA ARG A 195 8.61 -1.21 4.98
C ARG A 195 9.34 -0.89 6.28
N GLY A 196 10.02 0.25 6.31
CA GLY A 196 10.82 0.70 7.42
C GLY A 196 9.95 1.36 8.48
N LEU A 197 10.53 1.55 9.65
CA LEU A 197 9.86 2.21 10.76
C LEU A 197 10.65 3.46 11.12
N SER A 198 9.98 4.60 11.14
CA SER A 198 10.59 5.85 11.61
C SER A 198 11.03 5.73 13.07
N VAL A 199 12.05 6.48 13.46
CA VAL A 199 12.43 6.66 14.87
C VAL A 199 11.41 7.51 15.65
N HIS A 200 10.57 8.29 14.95
CA HIS A 200 9.57 9.16 15.55
C HIS A 200 8.17 8.53 15.59
N HIS A 201 7.53 8.55 16.75
CA HIS A 201 6.22 7.91 16.97
C HIS A 201 5.10 8.47 16.08
N VAL A 202 5.12 9.77 15.79
CA VAL A 202 4.13 10.39 14.90
C VAL A 202 4.10 9.68 13.54
N PHE A 203 5.27 9.45 12.93
CA PHE A 203 5.35 8.81 11.62
C PHE A 203 5.13 7.30 11.67
N ARG A 204 5.42 6.64 12.81
CA ARG A 204 5.01 5.24 13.03
C ARG A 204 3.48 5.10 12.96
N HIS A 205 2.74 5.93 13.68
CA HIS A 205 1.28 5.89 13.65
C HIS A 205 0.69 6.24 12.29
N VAL A 206 1.26 7.23 11.60
CA VAL A 206 0.85 7.53 10.23
C VAL A 206 1.12 6.34 9.31
N THR A 207 2.25 5.63 9.47
CA THR A 207 2.59 4.43 8.69
C THR A 207 1.62 3.27 8.97
N GLU A 208 1.29 3.00 10.24
CA GLU A 208 0.30 1.98 10.61
C GLU A 208 -1.07 2.25 9.95
N HIS A 209 -1.48 3.51 9.89
CA HIS A 209 -2.72 3.91 9.24
C HIS A 209 -2.59 3.87 7.70
N ALA A 210 -1.42 4.18 7.15
CA ALA A 210 -1.12 4.09 5.73
C ALA A 210 -1.19 2.65 5.21
N ASP A 211 -0.73 1.67 5.98
CA ASP A 211 -0.83 0.25 5.61
C ASP A 211 -2.30 -0.19 5.49
N LYS A 212 -3.17 0.23 6.41
CA LYS A 212 -4.62 -0.02 6.33
C LYS A 212 -5.24 0.66 5.10
N ALA A 213 -4.87 1.92 4.85
CA ALA A 213 -5.33 2.67 3.69
C ALA A 213 -4.89 2.02 2.37
N LEU A 214 -3.63 1.58 2.27
CA LEU A 214 -3.09 0.87 1.12
C LEU A 214 -3.89 -0.41 0.83
N GLN A 215 -4.11 -1.25 1.84
CA GLN A 215 -4.90 -2.48 1.70
C GLN A 215 -6.33 -2.18 1.22
N TYR A 216 -6.96 -1.14 1.79
CA TYR A 216 -8.28 -0.70 1.35
C TYR A 216 -8.28 -0.29 -0.13
N PHE A 217 -7.34 0.56 -0.56
CA PHE A 217 -7.30 1.03 -1.95
C PHE A 217 -7.05 -0.10 -2.95
N VAL A 218 -6.15 -1.03 -2.63
CA VAL A 218 -5.90 -2.21 -3.46
C VAL A 218 -7.14 -3.11 -3.54
N CYS A 219 -7.86 -3.28 -2.43
CA CYS A 219 -9.08 -4.09 -2.38
C CYS A 219 -10.24 -3.47 -3.17
N VAL A 220 -10.36 -2.13 -3.16
CA VAL A 220 -11.46 -1.43 -3.83
C VAL A 220 -11.23 -1.34 -5.34
N ASP A 221 -10.05 -0.85 -5.76
CA ASP A 221 -9.70 -0.74 -7.16
C ASP A 221 -8.17 -0.70 -7.32
N ASN A 222 -7.60 -1.85 -7.71
CA ASN A 222 -6.17 -1.97 -7.89
C ASN A 222 -5.62 -1.01 -8.97
N ASN A 223 -6.40 -0.65 -9.99
CA ASN A 223 -5.94 0.26 -11.05
C ASN A 223 -5.80 1.70 -10.56
N LEU A 224 -6.63 2.11 -9.59
CA LEU A 224 -6.59 3.46 -9.01
C LEU A 224 -5.77 3.53 -7.72
N SER A 225 -5.37 2.37 -7.18
CA SER A 225 -4.76 2.23 -5.86
C SER A 225 -3.58 3.18 -5.63
N LEU A 226 -2.65 3.27 -6.59
CA LEU A 226 -1.53 4.20 -6.49
C LEU A 226 -1.98 5.66 -6.49
N SER A 227 -2.85 6.04 -7.42
CA SER A 227 -3.33 7.41 -7.54
C SER A 227 -4.09 7.87 -6.29
N LEU A 228 -4.77 6.94 -5.61
CA LEU A 228 -5.47 7.18 -4.35
C LEU A 228 -4.52 7.29 -3.18
N LEU A 229 -3.60 6.34 -3.07
CA LEU A 229 -2.60 6.31 -2.02
C LEU A 229 -1.77 7.59 -2.04
N LEU A 230 -1.30 8.03 -3.20
CA LEU A 230 -0.49 9.22 -3.33
C LEU A 230 -1.24 10.50 -2.91
N ARG A 231 -2.51 10.66 -3.30
CA ARG A 231 -3.35 11.79 -2.85
C ARG A 231 -3.60 11.73 -1.35
N TRP A 232 -3.86 10.54 -0.82
CA TRP A 232 -4.04 10.34 0.62
C TRP A 232 -2.76 10.69 1.40
N ILE A 233 -1.59 10.29 0.91
CA ILE A 233 -0.29 10.70 1.47
C ILE A 233 -0.17 12.22 1.45
N CYS A 234 -0.43 12.88 0.31
CA CYS A 234 -0.34 14.34 0.20
C CYS A 234 -1.32 15.08 1.10
N SER A 235 -2.45 14.49 1.50
CA SER A 235 -3.37 15.08 2.50
C SER A 235 -2.72 15.30 3.88
N HIS A 236 -1.62 14.61 4.17
CA HIS A 236 -0.82 14.77 5.38
C HIS A 236 0.13 15.97 5.32
N GLN A 237 0.15 16.76 4.24
CA GLN A 237 0.97 17.99 4.17
C GLN A 237 0.66 18.98 5.31
N THR A 238 -0.53 18.88 5.92
CA THR A 238 -0.98 19.69 7.04
C THR A 238 -0.87 18.97 8.39
N LEU A 239 -0.05 17.92 8.50
CA LEU A 239 0.05 17.07 9.70
C LEU A 239 0.24 17.88 10.99
N PHE A 240 1.11 18.91 10.98
CA PHE A 240 1.43 19.73 12.14
C PHE A 240 0.70 21.09 12.18
N SER A 241 -0.21 21.36 11.25
CA SER A 241 -0.91 22.64 11.16
C SER A 241 -2.43 22.51 11.25
N LYS A 242 -3.00 21.38 10.82
CA LYS A 242 -4.44 21.13 10.84
C LYS A 242 -4.89 20.62 12.19
N THR A 243 -5.94 21.23 12.75
CA THR A 243 -6.56 20.78 14.00
C THR A 243 -7.45 19.56 13.77
N CYS A 244 -7.68 18.79 14.83
CA CYS A 244 -8.58 17.65 14.76
C CYS A 244 -10.04 18.11 14.57
N SER A 245 -10.72 17.51 13.59
CA SER A 245 -12.12 17.81 13.25
C SER A 245 -13.12 17.47 14.36
N LYS A 246 -12.78 16.59 15.31
CA LYS A 246 -13.62 16.23 16.46
C LYS A 246 -13.36 17.11 17.68
N CYS A 247 -12.11 17.24 18.11
CA CYS A 247 -11.77 17.91 19.38
C CYS A 247 -11.32 19.37 19.20
N GLY A 248 -11.07 19.82 17.97
CA GLY A 248 -10.62 21.18 17.64
C GLY A 248 -9.18 21.50 18.04
N ARG A 249 -8.44 20.56 18.62
CA ARG A 249 -7.06 20.78 19.10
C ARG A 249 -6.04 20.35 18.06
N LEU A 250 -4.87 20.97 18.09
CA LEU A 250 -3.73 20.55 17.27
C LEU A 250 -3.03 19.35 17.92
N LEU A 251 -2.68 19.44 19.19
CA LEU A 251 -1.97 18.38 19.92
C LEU A 251 -2.84 17.80 21.03
N VAL A 252 -2.79 16.47 21.17
CA VAL A 252 -3.42 15.74 22.27
C VAL A 252 -2.41 14.73 22.83
N MET A 253 -2.43 14.55 24.14
CA MET A 253 -1.60 13.56 24.82
C MET A 253 -2.08 12.15 24.49
N ASP A 254 -1.22 11.36 23.85
CA ASP A 254 -1.37 9.91 23.81
C ASP A 254 -1.02 9.35 25.19
N LYS A 255 -2.01 8.75 25.84
CA LYS A 255 -1.86 8.19 27.18
C LYS A 255 -0.97 6.95 27.21
N SER A 256 -0.89 6.21 26.11
CA SER A 256 -0.11 4.97 26.03
C SER A 256 1.38 5.25 25.92
N LEU A 257 1.74 6.31 25.19
CA LEU A 257 3.13 6.70 24.94
C LEU A 257 3.59 7.90 25.79
N ALA A 258 2.66 8.59 26.47
CA ALA A 258 2.90 9.85 27.17
C ALA A 258 3.53 10.94 26.27
N LEU A 259 3.11 11.00 25.01
CA LEU A 259 3.59 11.95 24.00
C LEU A 259 2.44 12.80 23.44
N LEU A 260 2.73 14.06 23.12
CA LEU A 260 1.79 14.91 22.38
C LEU A 260 1.83 14.55 20.89
N LEU A 261 0.70 14.09 20.37
CA LEU A 261 0.57 13.73 18.95
C LEU A 261 -0.37 14.70 18.22
N PRO A 262 -0.05 15.04 16.95
CA PRO A 262 -0.96 15.76 16.07
C PRO A 262 -2.10 14.84 15.59
N PRO A 263 -3.07 15.34 14.81
CA PRO A 263 -4.11 14.51 14.22
C PRO A 263 -3.50 13.67 13.09
N VAL A 264 -3.04 12.47 13.42
CA VAL A 264 -2.34 11.54 12.52
C VAL A 264 -3.28 10.76 11.59
N HIS A 265 -4.57 10.65 11.91
CA HIS A 265 -5.53 9.94 11.06
C HIS A 265 -6.16 10.86 10.02
N ARG A 266 -6.27 10.33 8.80
CA ARG A 266 -7.01 10.89 7.65
C ARG A 266 -7.92 9.80 7.08
N ALA A 267 -9.18 10.12 6.80
CA ALA A 267 -10.13 9.16 6.25
C ALA A 267 -9.76 8.80 4.81
N TYR A 268 -9.40 7.54 4.55
CA TYR A 268 -9.07 7.07 3.20
C TYR A 268 -10.32 6.86 2.33
N GLN A 269 -11.50 6.68 2.94
CA GLN A 269 -12.78 6.57 2.22
C GLN A 269 -13.17 7.89 1.53
N GLU A 270 -12.87 9.03 2.16
CA GLU A 270 -13.14 10.37 1.59
C GLU A 270 -12.30 10.61 0.32
N THR A 271 -11.06 10.12 0.28
CA THR A 271 -10.17 10.24 -0.88
C THR A 271 -10.76 9.59 -2.13
N MET A 272 -11.50 8.48 -1.98
CA MET A 272 -12.21 7.84 -3.10
C MET A 272 -13.36 8.69 -3.63
N ALA A 273 -14.13 9.32 -2.73
CA ALA A 273 -15.27 10.16 -3.11
C ALA A 273 -14.82 11.37 -3.93
N THR A 274 -13.68 11.98 -3.57
CA THR A 274 -13.13 13.14 -4.29
C THR A 274 -12.79 12.80 -5.75
N ILE A 275 -12.22 11.64 -6.04
CA ILE A 275 -11.90 11.23 -7.42
C ILE A 275 -13.17 10.97 -8.24
N SER A 276 -14.20 10.37 -7.64
CA SER A 276 -15.48 10.15 -8.34
C SER A 276 -16.17 11.47 -8.70
N SER A 277 -16.15 12.48 -7.82
CA SER A 277 -16.73 13.79 -8.14
C SER A 277 -15.99 14.55 -9.25
N GLN A 278 -14.70 14.31 -9.45
CA GLN A 278 -13.92 14.93 -10.52
C GLN A 278 -14.19 14.33 -11.91
N THR A 279 -14.79 13.12 -11.98
CA THR A 279 -15.08 12.46 -13.26
C THR A 279 -16.46 12.81 -13.83
N GLU A 280 -17.33 13.50 -13.07
CA GLU A 280 -18.73 13.77 -13.45
C GLU A 280 -19.08 15.26 -13.71
N SER A 281 -18.13 16.20 -13.73
CA SER A 281 -18.48 17.63 -13.96
C SER A 281 -17.52 18.44 -14.85
N THR A 282 -18.16 19.27 -15.68
CA THR A 282 -17.72 20.33 -16.61
C THR A 282 -16.80 21.43 -15.99
N PRO A 283 -16.30 22.44 -16.76
CA PRO A 283 -14.91 22.98 -16.74
C PRO A 283 -14.47 23.67 -15.43
N PRO A 284 -13.14 23.89 -15.25
CA PRO A 284 -12.52 23.98 -13.94
C PRO A 284 -12.81 25.34 -13.30
N THR A 285 -13.75 25.36 -12.37
CA THR A 285 -13.84 26.47 -11.42
C THR A 285 -13.65 25.93 -10.02
N LYS A 286 -12.38 25.96 -9.60
CA LYS A 286 -11.83 25.62 -8.27
C LYS A 286 -11.69 24.12 -8.01
N ALA A 287 -10.47 23.63 -8.22
CA ALA A 287 -10.00 22.37 -7.66
C ALA A 287 -10.39 22.28 -6.18
N VAL A 288 -10.99 21.16 -5.77
CA VAL A 288 -11.34 20.89 -4.37
C VAL A 288 -10.04 20.93 -3.57
N HIS A 289 -9.86 21.99 -2.77
CA HIS A 289 -8.63 22.25 -2.05
C HIS A 289 -8.39 21.13 -1.02
N PRO A 290 -7.15 20.68 -0.80
CA PRO A 290 -6.82 19.64 0.19
C PRO A 290 -7.18 19.99 1.65
N ASP A 291 -7.68 21.20 1.91
CA ASP A 291 -8.21 21.63 3.20
C ASP A 291 -9.52 20.96 3.62
N HIS A 292 -10.18 20.21 2.73
CA HIS A 292 -11.46 19.56 3.08
C HIS A 292 -11.32 18.17 3.71
N ILE A 293 -10.17 17.49 3.61
CA ILE A 293 -10.01 16.14 4.18
C ILE A 293 -9.97 16.22 5.70
N SER A 294 -10.84 15.48 6.36
CA SER A 294 -10.97 15.54 7.81
C SER A 294 -9.78 14.90 8.54
N ALA A 295 -9.44 15.44 9.71
CA ALA A 295 -8.22 15.16 10.44
C ALA A 295 -8.53 14.70 11.87
N TYR A 296 -7.98 13.58 12.33
CA TYR A 296 -8.31 13.04 13.65
C TYR A 296 -7.09 12.59 14.45
N HIS A 297 -7.12 12.83 15.76
CA HIS A 297 -6.25 12.12 16.70
C HIS A 297 -6.66 10.65 16.81
N ILE A 298 -5.76 9.83 17.35
CA ILE A 298 -6.03 8.45 17.72
C ILE A 298 -7.22 8.41 18.69
N GLY A 299 -8.25 7.61 18.39
CA GLY A 299 -9.49 7.53 19.17
C GLY A 299 -10.46 8.70 18.99
N CYS A 300 -10.13 9.68 18.14
CA CYS A 300 -11.08 10.70 17.70
C CYS A 300 -11.79 10.31 16.40
N SER A 301 -11.26 9.38 15.62
CA SER A 301 -11.92 8.90 14.40
C SER A 301 -13.14 8.01 14.73
N ALA A 302 -14.10 7.92 13.82
CA ALA A 302 -15.23 7.01 13.96
C ALA A 302 -14.86 5.54 13.64
N ASP A 303 -13.74 5.34 12.92
CA ASP A 303 -13.25 4.02 12.52
C ASP A 303 -12.51 3.28 13.66
N ASP A 304 -12.26 3.95 14.79
CA ASP A 304 -11.58 3.38 15.98
C ASP A 304 -12.56 3.04 17.13
N CYS A 305 -13.88 3.08 16.91
CA CYS A 305 -14.93 2.75 17.90
C CYS A 305 -15.58 1.38 17.65
#